data_AF-A0A3M1BBT9-F1
#
_entry.id   AF-A0A3M1BBT9-F1
#
_cell.length_a   1.000
_cell.length_b   1.000
_cell.length_c   1.000
_cell.angle_alpha   90.00
_cell.angle_beta   90.00
_cell.angle_gamma   90.00
#
_symmetry.space_group_name_H-M   'P 1'
#
loop_
_entity.id
_entity.type
_entity.pdbx_description
1 polymer ?
#
loop_
_entity_poly.entity_id
_entity_poly.type
_entity_poly.pdbx_seq_one_letter_code
_entity_poly.pdbx_strand_id
1 'polypeptide(L)'
;MLLTITSTHPPATDLGYLLHKHPDRFQTFPLSFGKAYVFYPTATQEVCTAALLVELDPIALVRRRGRERNHVPSLRQYVNDRPYVASSFLSVAINQVYSTALSGRCKERPDLAAIEIPLKATISVVSDPSGGDLIRRIFKPLGYRVTSKGYPLDEKFEIWGTSPYFTVELSSTVRLS
;
A
#
# COMPACT_ATOMS: atom_id res chain seq x y z
N MET A 1 -0.01 -0.97 8.00
CA MET A 1 0.21 -0.25 6.72
C MET A 1 -1.03 -0.34 5.84
N LEU A 2 -1.36 0.67 5.04
CA LEU A 2 -2.51 0.65 4.14
C LEU A 2 -2.12 1.14 2.73
N LEU A 3 -2.54 0.38 1.71
CA LEU A 3 -2.63 0.80 0.32
C LEU A 3 -4.11 0.78 -0.08
N THR A 4 -4.59 1.83 -0.75
CA THR A 4 -5.86 1.79 -1.50
C THR A 4 -5.62 2.03 -2.98
N ILE A 5 -6.43 1.39 -3.82
CA ILE A 5 -6.48 1.62 -5.28
C ILE A 5 -7.93 1.92 -5.63
N THR A 6 -8.18 3.08 -6.23
CA THR A 6 -9.50 3.55 -6.67
C THR A 6 -9.52 3.66 -8.18
N SER A 7 -10.62 3.23 -8.79
CA SER A 7 -10.95 3.53 -10.19
C SER A 7 -12.35 4.11 -10.31
N THR A 8 -12.53 4.90 -11.37
CA THR A 8 -13.81 5.47 -11.81
C THR A 8 -14.13 5.11 -13.25
N HIS A 9 -13.46 4.08 -13.81
CA HIS A 9 -13.74 3.57 -15.15
C HIS A 9 -15.05 2.78 -15.14
N PRO A 10 -16.13 3.19 -15.84
CA PRO A 10 -17.41 2.49 -15.78
C PRO A 10 -17.35 1.10 -16.46
N PRO A 11 -17.87 0.03 -15.85
CA PRO A 11 -18.38 -0.04 -14.47
C PRO A 11 -17.21 -0.14 -13.48
N ALA A 12 -17.14 0.76 -12.49
CA ALA A 12 -15.97 0.84 -11.60
C ALA A 12 -15.73 -0.45 -10.81
N THR A 13 -16.80 -1.22 -10.53
CA THR A 13 -16.74 -2.57 -9.95
C THR A 13 -15.81 -3.52 -10.70
N ASP A 14 -15.53 -3.31 -11.99
CA ASP A 14 -14.60 -4.16 -12.76
C ASP A 14 -13.15 -4.13 -12.22
N LEU A 15 -12.80 -3.15 -11.38
CA LEU A 15 -11.57 -3.17 -10.58
C LEU A 15 -11.43 -4.46 -9.74
N GLY A 16 -12.54 -5.08 -9.34
CA GLY A 16 -12.57 -6.38 -8.67
C GLY A 16 -12.05 -7.52 -9.55
N TYR A 17 -12.47 -7.57 -10.82
CA TYR A 17 -11.95 -8.55 -11.79
C TYR A 17 -10.47 -8.32 -12.08
N LEU A 18 -10.07 -7.06 -12.31
CA LEU A 18 -8.69 -6.72 -12.62
C LEU A 18 -7.72 -7.08 -11.47
N LEU A 19 -8.12 -6.89 -10.21
CA LEU A 19 -7.34 -7.26 -9.02
C LEU A 19 -7.49 -8.75 -8.62
N HIS A 20 -8.37 -9.50 -9.27
CA HIS A 20 -8.77 -10.86 -8.92
C HIS A 20 -9.25 -10.96 -7.46
N LYS A 21 -10.09 -10.01 -7.02
CA LYS A 21 -10.68 -9.94 -5.67
C LYS A 21 -12.13 -9.47 -5.79
N HIS A 22 -13.05 -10.30 -5.30
CA HIS A 22 -14.48 -10.00 -5.34
C HIS A 22 -14.83 -8.91 -4.31
N PRO A 23 -15.52 -7.82 -4.68
CA PRO A 23 -15.84 -6.73 -3.75
C PRO A 23 -16.55 -7.17 -2.46
N ASP A 24 -17.56 -8.02 -2.58
CA ASP A 24 -18.35 -8.54 -1.44
C ASP A 24 -17.60 -9.56 -0.56
N ARG A 25 -16.30 -9.82 -0.79
CA ARG A 25 -15.52 -10.79 -0.01
C ARG A 25 -14.37 -10.11 0.71
N PHE A 26 -14.49 -10.03 2.04
CA PHE A 26 -13.34 -9.80 2.92
C PHE A 26 -12.40 -11.02 2.85
N GLN A 27 -11.13 -10.82 2.50
CA GLN A 27 -10.15 -11.89 2.33
C GLN A 27 -8.94 -11.66 3.24
N THR A 28 -8.43 -12.73 3.85
CA THR A 28 -7.23 -12.71 4.71
C THR A 28 -6.15 -13.61 4.13
N PHE A 29 -4.93 -13.09 4.04
CA PHE A 29 -3.76 -13.80 3.52
C PHE A 29 -2.67 -13.87 4.61
N PRO A 30 -2.15 -15.06 4.96
CA PRO A 30 -1.05 -15.18 5.90
C PRO A 30 0.27 -14.72 5.28
N LEU A 31 1.04 -13.92 6.01
CA LEU A 31 2.38 -13.48 5.63
C LEU A 31 3.41 -14.04 6.62
N SER A 32 4.67 -14.19 6.21
CA SER A 32 5.74 -14.72 7.09
C SER A 32 6.13 -13.80 8.28
N PHE A 33 5.39 -12.71 8.46
CA PHE A 33 5.60 -11.62 9.41
C PHE A 33 4.27 -11.00 9.92
N GLY A 34 3.12 -11.61 9.63
CA GLY A 34 1.81 -11.06 9.97
C GLY A 34 0.70 -11.50 9.01
N LYS A 35 -0.21 -10.60 8.66
CA LYS A 35 -1.35 -10.85 7.76
C LYS A 35 -1.55 -9.69 6.79
N ALA A 36 -2.13 -9.99 5.63
CA ALA A 36 -2.73 -9.01 4.73
C ALA A 36 -4.24 -9.23 4.66
N TYR A 37 -5.00 -8.15 4.64
CA TYR A 37 -6.45 -8.15 4.43
C TYR A 37 -6.77 -7.40 3.15
N VAL A 38 -7.70 -7.96 2.36
CA VAL A 38 -8.31 -7.28 1.22
C VAL A 38 -9.79 -7.11 1.45
N PHE A 39 -10.26 -5.89 1.23
CA PHE A 39 -11.67 -5.52 1.29
C PHE A 39 -11.92 -4.29 0.44
N TYR A 40 -13.20 -3.99 0.18
CA TYR A 40 -13.61 -2.88 -0.66
C TYR A 40 -14.44 -1.88 0.16
N PRO A 41 -13.84 -0.79 0.69
CA PRO A 41 -14.60 0.23 1.42
C PRO A 41 -15.63 0.97 0.54
N THR A 42 -15.55 0.85 -0.78
CA THR A 42 -16.54 1.40 -1.72
C THR A 42 -16.54 0.55 -3.00
N ALA A 43 -17.72 0.16 -3.48
CA ALA A 43 -17.88 -0.63 -4.70
C ALA A 43 -19.23 -0.29 -5.37
N THR A 44 -19.28 0.83 -6.08
CA THR A 44 -20.43 1.26 -6.89
C THR A 44 -20.08 1.23 -8.38
N GLN A 45 -21.06 1.50 -9.25
CA GLN A 45 -20.83 1.54 -10.70
C GLN A 45 -19.94 2.73 -11.12
N GLU A 46 -19.94 3.79 -10.31
CA GLU A 46 -19.24 5.06 -10.55
C GLU A 46 -17.85 5.09 -9.90
N VAL A 47 -17.71 4.51 -8.70
CA VAL A 47 -16.46 4.51 -7.93
C VAL A 47 -16.26 3.16 -7.23
N CYS A 48 -15.08 2.57 -7.43
CA CYS A 48 -14.67 1.37 -6.71
C CYS A 48 -13.29 1.58 -6.11
N THR A 49 -13.15 1.25 -4.83
CA THR A 49 -11.90 1.35 -4.07
C THR A 49 -11.60 0.00 -3.44
N ALA A 50 -10.49 -0.61 -3.84
CA ALA A 50 -9.89 -1.75 -3.15
C ALA A 50 -8.93 -1.27 -2.06
N ALA A 51 -8.91 -1.95 -0.92
CA ALA A 51 -7.98 -1.70 0.18
C ALA A 51 -7.13 -2.96 0.46
N LEU A 52 -5.82 -2.77 0.58
CA LEU A 52 -4.85 -3.76 1.08
C LEU A 52 -4.29 -3.25 2.42
N LEU A 53 -4.77 -3.83 3.51
CA LEU A 53 -4.30 -3.55 4.87
C LEU A 53 -3.29 -4.62 5.28
N VAL A 54 -2.07 -4.22 5.62
CA VAL A 54 -1.03 -5.12 6.14
C VAL A 54 -0.86 -4.90 7.64
N GLU A 55 -1.08 -5.95 8.41
CA GLU A 55 -0.89 -6.05 9.85
C GLU A 55 0.38 -6.88 10.11
N LEU A 56 1.36 -6.32 10.83
CA LEU A 56 2.55 -7.07 11.24
C LEU A 56 2.36 -7.64 12.64
N ASP A 57 2.94 -8.80 12.91
CA ASP A 57 3.16 -9.29 14.28
C ASP A 57 4.54 -8.77 14.77
N PRO A 58 4.59 -7.73 15.62
CA PRO A 58 5.85 -7.17 16.10
C PRO A 58 6.63 -8.17 16.98
N ILE A 59 5.95 -9.05 17.71
CA ILE A 59 6.57 -10.01 18.62
C ILE A 59 7.25 -11.13 17.82
N ALA A 60 6.57 -11.68 16.81
CA ALA A 60 7.16 -12.66 15.90
C ALA A 60 8.34 -12.08 15.11
N LEU A 61 8.24 -10.83 14.66
CA LEU A 61 9.32 -10.12 13.96
C LEU A 61 10.61 -10.00 14.80
N VAL A 62 10.50 -9.68 16.09
CA VAL A 62 11.67 -9.64 16.99
C VAL A 62 12.22 -11.05 17.25
N ARG A 63 11.34 -12.01 17.57
CA ARG A 63 11.73 -13.40 17.86
C ARG A 63 12.48 -14.07 16.71
N ARG A 64 12.09 -13.82 15.46
CA ARG A 64 12.79 -14.35 14.28
C ARG A 64 14.20 -13.76 14.15
N ARG A 65 14.35 -12.45 14.37
CA ARG A 65 15.65 -11.76 14.27
C ARG A 65 16.63 -12.13 15.38
N GLY A 66 16.13 -12.39 16.59
CA GLY A 66 16.94 -12.86 17.73
C GLY A 66 17.52 -14.27 17.55
N ARG A 67 17.00 -15.07 16.60
CA ARG A 67 17.59 -16.37 16.22
C ARG A 67 18.69 -16.24 15.16
N GLU A 68 18.66 -15.18 14.34
CA GLU A 68 19.62 -14.96 13.25
C GLU A 68 20.85 -14.12 13.69
N ARG A 69 20.80 -13.47 14.86
CA ARG A 69 21.91 -12.69 15.40
C ARG A 69 22.04 -12.87 16.91
N ASN A 70 23.24 -13.28 17.36
CA ASN A 70 23.66 -13.23 18.76
C ASN A 70 23.82 -11.76 19.22
N HIS A 71 22.70 -11.07 19.42
CA HIS A 71 22.64 -9.68 19.88
C HIS A 71 21.69 -9.58 21.06
N VAL A 72 22.11 -8.82 22.08
CA VAL A 72 21.25 -8.45 23.21
C VAL A 72 20.02 -7.71 22.65
N PRO A 73 18.79 -8.13 23.00
CA PRO A 73 17.57 -7.46 22.52
C PRO A 73 17.54 -6.01 23.02
N SER A 74 17.57 -5.04 22.11
CA SER A 74 17.46 -3.63 22.46
C SER A 74 16.02 -3.16 22.41
N LEU A 75 15.64 -2.18 23.24
CA LEU A 75 14.27 -1.65 23.33
C LEU A 75 13.72 -1.20 21.96
N ARG A 76 14.58 -0.65 21.10
CA ARG A 76 14.29 -0.25 19.71
C ARG A 76 13.83 -1.41 18.81
N GLN A 77 14.05 -2.67 19.19
CA GLN A 77 13.52 -3.82 18.45
C GLN A 77 12.04 -4.06 18.74
N TYR A 78 11.59 -3.77 19.96
CA TYR A 78 10.20 -3.93 20.39
C TYR A 78 9.34 -2.70 20.10
N VAL A 79 9.90 -1.50 20.30
CA VAL A 79 9.23 -0.22 20.03
C VAL A 79 9.87 0.42 18.79
N ASN A 80 9.20 0.30 17.65
CA ASN A 80 9.57 0.94 16.39
C ASN A 80 8.39 1.14 15.43
N ASP A 81 8.68 1.89 14.38
CA ASP A 81 7.85 2.32 13.26
C ASP A 81 7.27 1.20 12.39
N ARG A 82 7.96 0.06 12.35
CA ARG A 82 7.87 -0.91 11.24
C ARG A 82 6.48 -1.54 11.04
N PRO A 83 5.64 -1.78 12.08
CA PRO A 83 4.25 -2.24 11.88
C PRO A 83 3.36 -1.24 11.13
N TYR A 84 3.72 0.04 11.17
CA TYR A 84 2.88 1.16 10.77
C TYR A 84 3.32 1.77 9.44
N VAL A 85 4.64 1.86 9.19
CA VAL A 85 5.25 2.46 7.99
C VAL A 85 5.20 1.55 6.76
N ALA A 86 4.70 2.07 5.64
CA ALA A 86 4.71 1.45 4.33
C ALA A 86 6.16 1.21 3.86
N SER A 87 6.64 0.00 4.12
CA SER A 87 8.00 -0.48 3.86
C SER A 87 7.97 -1.66 2.88
N SER A 88 9.10 -2.32 2.65
CA SER A 88 9.21 -3.50 1.78
C SER A 88 8.22 -4.64 2.12
N PHE A 89 7.70 -4.68 3.35
CA PHE A 89 6.62 -5.59 3.74
C PHE A 89 5.33 -5.36 2.93
N LEU A 90 5.01 -4.12 2.58
CA LEU A 90 3.89 -3.79 1.69
C LEU A 90 4.15 -4.32 0.28
N SER A 91 5.37 -4.19 -0.25
CA SER A 91 5.75 -4.75 -1.56
C SER A 91 5.60 -6.27 -1.60
N VAL A 92 5.99 -6.98 -0.53
CA VAL A 92 5.78 -8.44 -0.41
C VAL A 92 4.30 -8.79 -0.37
N ALA A 93 3.49 -8.04 0.40
CA ALA A 93 2.04 -8.24 0.44
C ALA A 93 1.37 -7.98 -0.92
N ILE A 94 1.74 -6.91 -1.62
CA ILE A 94 1.26 -6.61 -2.98
C ILE A 94 1.56 -7.78 -3.92
N ASN A 95 2.79 -8.30 -3.94
CA ASN A 95 3.14 -9.43 -4.79
C ASN A 95 2.32 -10.69 -4.43
N GLN A 96 2.22 -11.03 -3.14
CA GLN A 96 1.49 -12.23 -2.70
C GLN A 96 -0.02 -12.14 -3.02
N VAL A 97 -0.63 -10.96 -2.90
CA VAL A 97 -2.08 -10.75 -3.04
C VAL A 97 -2.50 -10.46 -4.49
N TYR A 98 -1.68 -9.69 -5.23
CA TYR A 98 -2.00 -9.15 -6.55
C TYR A 98 -1.08 -9.63 -7.69
N SER A 99 -0.24 -10.66 -7.48
CA SER A 99 0.63 -11.27 -8.51
C SER A 99 -0.05 -11.53 -9.87
N THR A 100 -1.31 -11.98 -9.90
CA THR A 100 -2.04 -12.19 -11.16
C THR A 100 -2.31 -10.88 -11.90
N ALA A 101 -2.71 -9.82 -11.17
CA ALA A 101 -2.92 -8.48 -11.73
C ALA A 101 -1.60 -7.87 -12.23
N LEU A 102 -0.53 -7.97 -11.44
CA LEU A 102 0.82 -7.54 -11.83
C LEU A 102 1.34 -8.25 -13.10
N SER A 103 0.88 -9.48 -13.36
CA SER A 103 1.23 -10.20 -14.59
C SER A 103 0.45 -9.73 -15.83
N GLY A 104 -0.38 -8.69 -15.73
CA GLY A 104 -1.18 -8.15 -16.84
C GLY A 104 -2.31 -9.08 -17.31
N ARG A 105 -2.67 -10.09 -16.52
CA ARG A 105 -3.64 -11.12 -16.91
C ARG A 105 -4.98 -10.92 -16.21
N CYS A 106 -6.05 -10.76 -16.96
CA CYS A 106 -7.43 -10.89 -16.48
C CYS A 106 -8.21 -11.79 -17.45
N LYS A 107 -8.72 -12.93 -16.98
CA LYS A 107 -9.50 -13.85 -17.83
C LYS A 107 -10.92 -13.36 -18.08
N GLU A 108 -11.49 -12.64 -17.11
CA GLU A 108 -12.90 -12.22 -17.10
C GLU A 108 -13.11 -10.84 -17.75
N ARG A 109 -12.02 -10.07 -17.90
CA ARG A 109 -11.95 -8.76 -18.56
C ARG A 109 -10.58 -8.56 -19.26
N PRO A 110 -10.25 -9.35 -20.30
CA PRO A 110 -8.96 -9.27 -20.98
C PRO A 110 -8.74 -7.91 -21.65
N ASP A 111 -9.75 -7.36 -22.31
CA ASP A 111 -9.66 -6.09 -23.03
C ASP A 111 -9.42 -4.92 -22.06
N LEU A 112 -10.11 -4.93 -20.91
CA LEU A 112 -9.95 -3.91 -19.86
C LEU A 112 -8.54 -3.94 -19.23
N ALA A 113 -7.94 -5.12 -19.10
CA ALA A 113 -6.57 -5.26 -18.59
C ALA A 113 -5.51 -4.78 -19.60
N ALA A 114 -5.86 -4.70 -20.89
CA ALA A 114 -4.96 -4.23 -21.94
C ALA A 114 -4.96 -2.70 -22.11
N ILE A 115 -6.03 -2.00 -21.71
CA ILE A 115 -6.18 -0.55 -21.86
C ILE A 115 -5.76 0.25 -20.62
N GLU A 116 -5.44 1.52 -20.82
CA GLU A 116 -5.19 2.46 -19.73
C GLU A 116 -6.50 2.98 -19.15
N ILE A 117 -6.61 2.97 -17.82
CA ILE A 117 -7.82 3.40 -17.10
C ILE A 117 -7.46 4.44 -16.02
N PRO A 118 -8.37 5.36 -15.66
CA PRO A 118 -8.17 6.29 -14.57
C PRO A 118 -8.01 5.54 -13.24
N LEU A 119 -6.82 5.68 -12.63
CA LEU A 119 -6.44 5.06 -11.37
C LEU A 119 -5.88 6.09 -10.41
N LYS A 120 -6.29 5.95 -9.15
CA LYS A 120 -5.76 6.69 -8.00
C LYS A 120 -5.32 5.69 -6.94
N ALA A 121 -4.03 5.70 -6.59
CA ALA A 121 -3.49 4.92 -5.49
C ALA A 121 -3.16 5.83 -4.30
N THR A 122 -3.45 5.38 -3.09
CA THR A 122 -3.03 6.07 -1.85
C THR A 122 -2.26 5.11 -0.96
N ILE A 123 -1.06 5.52 -0.56
CA ILE A 123 -0.18 4.76 0.34
C ILE A 123 -0.04 5.55 1.64
N SER A 124 -0.52 4.99 2.74
CA SER A 124 -0.43 5.61 4.05
C SER A 124 0.96 5.39 4.67
N VAL A 125 1.54 6.45 5.21
CA VAL A 125 2.77 6.42 6.03
C VAL A 125 3.98 5.85 5.27
N VAL A 126 4.35 6.46 4.14
CA VAL A 126 5.64 6.26 3.45
C VAL A 126 6.72 7.09 4.15
N SER A 127 7.89 6.52 4.39
CA SER A 127 9.04 7.26 4.92
C SER A 127 9.84 7.91 3.78
N ASP A 128 10.06 9.22 3.85
CA ASP A 128 10.95 9.96 2.97
C ASP A 128 11.81 10.94 3.78
N PRO A 129 13.04 10.55 4.16
CA PRO A 129 13.98 11.41 4.88
C PRO A 129 14.38 12.68 4.12
N SER A 130 14.11 12.78 2.81
CA SER A 130 14.34 13.96 1.98
C SER A 130 13.12 14.89 1.91
N GLY A 131 12.16 14.76 2.84
CA GLY A 131 11.05 15.70 2.99
C GLY A 131 9.97 15.59 1.90
N GLY A 132 9.90 14.46 1.19
CA GLY A 132 8.94 14.22 0.12
C GLY A 132 9.48 14.47 -1.30
N ASP A 133 10.73 14.93 -1.44
CA ASP A 133 11.35 15.14 -2.76
C ASP A 133 11.62 13.81 -3.49
N LEU A 134 12.08 12.78 -2.77
CA LEU A 134 12.40 11.48 -3.35
C LEU A 134 11.14 10.81 -3.93
N ILE A 135 10.02 10.87 -3.20
CA ILE A 135 8.71 10.40 -3.68
C ILE A 135 8.36 11.07 -5.02
N ARG A 136 8.51 12.40 -5.13
CA ARG A 136 8.21 13.13 -6.37
C ARG A 136 9.16 12.77 -7.50
N ARG A 137 10.45 12.64 -7.23
CA ARG A 137 11.48 12.29 -8.23
C ARG A 137 11.34 10.87 -8.78
N ILE A 138 10.78 9.94 -8.00
CA ILE A 138 10.49 8.58 -8.46
C ILE A 138 9.23 8.54 -9.32
N PHE A 139 8.10 9.09 -8.84
CA PHE A 139 6.80 8.87 -9.49
C PHE A 139 6.45 9.88 -10.59
N LYS A 140 6.93 11.13 -10.52
CA LYS A 140 6.60 12.16 -11.53
C LYS A 140 7.14 11.81 -12.94
N PRO A 141 8.37 11.28 -13.12
CA PRO A 141 8.87 10.88 -14.44
C PRO A 141 8.08 9.72 -15.07
N LEU A 142 7.37 8.92 -14.27
CA LEU A 142 6.51 7.83 -14.70
C LEU A 142 5.10 8.30 -15.13
N GLY A 143 4.87 9.61 -15.22
CA GLY A 143 3.60 10.21 -15.65
C GLY A 143 2.56 10.42 -14.54
N TYR A 144 2.83 10.03 -13.29
CA TYR A 144 1.88 10.21 -12.20
C TYR A 144 1.78 11.67 -11.73
N ARG A 145 0.56 12.12 -11.48
CA ARG A 145 0.30 13.25 -10.57
C ARG A 145 0.56 12.77 -9.14
N VAL A 146 1.49 13.43 -8.45
CA VAL A 146 1.95 13.06 -7.11
C VAL A 146 1.54 14.13 -6.11
N THR A 147 0.80 13.75 -5.07
CA THR A 147 0.52 14.58 -3.89
C THR A 147 1.10 13.89 -2.66
N SER A 148 1.82 14.64 -1.83
CA SER A 148 2.44 14.14 -0.59
C SER A 148 2.00 15.00 0.59
N LYS A 149 1.33 14.41 1.57
CA LYS A 149 0.94 15.07 2.84
C LYS A 149 1.84 14.57 3.96
N GLY A 150 2.72 15.43 4.46
CA GLY A 150 3.52 15.16 5.66
C GLY A 150 2.72 15.32 6.94
N TYR A 151 3.28 14.82 8.05
CA TYR A 151 2.68 14.91 9.40
C TYR A 151 3.67 15.53 10.40
N PRO A 152 3.22 16.28 11.42
CA PRO A 152 4.05 16.63 12.58
C PRO A 152 4.48 15.35 13.33
N LEU A 153 5.53 15.43 14.15
CA LEU A 153 5.89 14.32 15.05
C LEU A 153 4.85 14.11 16.16
N ASP A 154 4.32 15.20 16.70
CA ASP A 154 3.19 15.20 17.64
C ASP A 154 2.43 16.53 17.48
N GLU A 155 1.11 16.47 17.40
CA GLU A 155 0.23 17.65 17.25
C GLU A 155 0.21 18.54 18.51
N LYS A 156 0.61 18.01 19.67
CA LYS A 156 0.68 18.76 20.95
C LYS A 156 2.04 19.40 21.20
N PHE A 157 3.08 19.00 20.45
CA PHE A 157 4.46 19.43 20.68
C PHE A 157 5.10 19.91 19.36
N GLU A 158 4.57 21.01 18.80
CA GLU A 158 5.03 21.60 17.54
C GLU A 158 6.56 21.83 17.49
N ILE A 159 7.19 22.12 18.63
CA ILE A 159 8.66 22.28 18.77
C ILE A 159 9.47 21.03 18.39
N TRP A 160 8.86 19.84 18.34
CA TRP A 160 9.51 18.62 17.85
C TRP A 160 9.61 18.60 16.32
N GLY A 161 8.83 19.43 15.62
CA GLY A 161 8.87 19.57 14.16
C GLY A 161 8.14 18.48 13.39
N THR A 162 8.53 18.30 12.12
CA THR A 162 7.87 17.38 11.19
C THR A 162 8.44 15.97 11.27
N SER A 163 7.56 14.98 11.12
CA SER A 163 7.96 13.59 10.94
C SER A 163 8.50 13.33 9.53
N PRO A 164 9.34 12.30 9.32
CA PRO A 164 9.76 11.89 7.98
C PRO A 164 8.68 11.09 7.22
N TYR A 165 7.43 11.10 7.70
CA TYR A 165 6.35 10.28 7.17
C TYR A 165 5.35 11.08 6.35
N PHE A 166 4.93 10.50 5.23
CA PHE A 166 4.02 11.09 4.26
C PHE A 166 2.91 10.11 3.90
N THR A 167 1.68 10.59 3.76
CA THR A 167 0.70 9.88 2.93
C THR A 167 0.87 10.35 1.51
N VAL A 168 1.03 9.38 0.60
CA VAL A 168 1.30 9.62 -0.81
C VAL A 168 0.07 9.24 -1.62
N GLU A 169 -0.37 10.15 -2.47
CA GLU A 169 -1.40 9.93 -3.46
C GLU A 169 -0.79 10.03 -4.86
N LEU A 170 -1.04 9.00 -5.67
CA LEU A 170 -0.61 8.87 -7.05
C LEU A 170 -1.87 8.77 -7.92
N SER A 171 -2.01 9.64 -8.92
CA SER A 171 -3.13 9.56 -9.88
C SER A 171 -2.61 9.62 -11.31
N SER A 172 -3.09 8.71 -12.17
CA SER A 172 -2.81 8.71 -13.61
C SER A 172 -3.84 7.88 -14.39
N THR A 173 -3.84 8.01 -15.71
CA THR A 173 -4.50 7.06 -16.61
C THR A 173 -3.44 6.09 -17.09
N VAL A 174 -3.49 4.84 -16.61
CA VAL A 174 -2.47 3.79 -16.87
C VAL A 174 -3.13 2.42 -16.82
N ARG A 175 -2.47 1.39 -17.36
CA ARG A 175 -2.87 0.00 -17.11
C ARG A 175 -2.69 -0.33 -15.62
N LEU A 176 -3.41 -1.33 -15.11
CA LEU A 176 -3.30 -1.74 -13.71
C LEU A 176 -1.96 -2.44 -13.37
N SER A 177 -1.34 -3.10 -14.37
CA SER A 177 -0.11 -3.88 -14.25
C SER A 177 1.16 -3.06 -14.42
#